data_AF-A0A5C5ZVM6-F1
#
_entry.id   AF-A0A5C5ZVM6-F1
#
_cell.length_a   1.000
_cell.length_b   1.000
_cell.length_c   1.000
_cell.angle_alpha   90.00
_cell.angle_beta   90.00
_cell.angle_gamma   90.00
#
_symmetry.space_group_name_H-M   'P 1'
#
loop_
_entity.id
_entity.type
_entity.pdbx_description
1 polymer ?
#
loop_
_entity_poly.entity_id
_entity_poly.type
_entity_poly.pdbx_seq_one_letter_code
_entity_poly.pdbx_strand_id
1 'polypeptide(L)' 'MNDPILDELHATRERLLAESGGTLATLVARLQREESTSGRVLWTPRRTKDCTEADEQPRPDGASTPSAR' A
#
# COMPACT_ATOMS: atom_id res chain seq x y z
N MET A 1 -28.87 -0.69 -4.59
CA MET A 1 -28.41 0.64 -5.02
C MET A 1 -27.34 0.39 -6.06
N ASN A 2 -27.53 0.89 -7.28
CA ASN A 2 -26.53 0.80 -8.34
C ASN A 2 -25.66 2.04 -8.23
N ASP A 3 -24.38 1.89 -7.89
CA ASP A 3 -23.44 3.01 -7.86
C ASP A 3 -22.64 2.96 -9.17
N PRO A 4 -22.92 3.87 -10.12
CA PRO A 4 -22.33 3.82 -11.44
C PRO A 4 -20.80 3.93 -11.41
N ILE A 5 -20.23 4.58 -10.39
CA ILE A 5 -18.77 4.71 -10.23
C ILE A 5 -18.17 3.36 -9.82
N LEU A 6 -18.82 2.64 -8.91
CA LEU A 6 -18.36 1.32 -8.48
C LEU A 6 -18.45 0.30 -9.62
N ASP A 7 -19.50 0.37 -10.44
CA ASP A 7 -19.66 -0.50 -11.59
C ASP A 7 -18.54 -0.30 -12.61
N GLU A 8 -18.17 0.94 -12.90
CA GLU A 8 -17.06 1.27 -13.81
C GLU A 8 -15.71 0.80 -13.24
N LEU A 9 -15.48 0.98 -11.94
CA LEU A 9 -14.27 0.50 -11.28
C LEU A 9 -14.15 -1.03 -11.34
N HIS A 10 -15.26 -1.75 -11.11
CA HIS A 10 -15.29 -3.20 -11.23
C HIS A 10 -15.04 -3.65 -12.67
N ALA A 11 -15.70 -3.04 -13.65
CA ALA A 11 -15.49 -3.35 -15.06
C ALA A 11 -14.03 -3.14 -15.48
N THR A 12 -13.41 -2.05 -15.03
CA THR A 12 -12.00 -1.75 -15.29
C THR A 12 -11.09 -2.78 -14.64
N ARG A 13 -11.34 -3.16 -13.39
CA ARG A 13 -10.58 -4.19 -12.68
C ARG A 13 -10.62 -5.52 -13.42
N GLU A 14 -11.81 -5.98 -13.79
CA GLU A 14 -11.99 -7.26 -14.47
C GLU A 14 -11.27 -7.28 -15.82
N ARG A 15 -11.34 -6.18 -16.57
CA ARG A 15 -10.59 -6.01 -17.81
C ARG A 15 -9.07 -6.12 -17.59
N LEU A 16 -8.53 -5.38 -16.63
CA LEU A 16 -7.08 -5.40 -16.32
C LEU A 16 -6.59 -6.78 -15.88
N LEU A 17 -7.40 -7.50 -15.09
CA LEU A 17 -7.10 -8.86 -14.67
C LEU A 17 -7.12 -9.82 -15.86
N ALA A 18 -8.15 -9.78 -16.71
CA ALA A 18 -8.26 -10.63 -17.89
C ALA A 18 -7.08 -10.43 -18.85
N GLU A 19 -6.69 -9.17 -19.11
CA GLU A 19 -5.52 -8.83 -19.95
C GLU A 19 -4.18 -9.31 -19.35
N SER A 20 -4.15 -9.62 -18.05
CA SER A 20 -2.94 -10.00 -17.33
C SER A 20 -2.92 -11.46 -16.88
N GLY A 21 -3.82 -12.33 -17.37
CA GLY A 21 -3.84 -13.75 -16.99
C GLY A 21 -4.69 -14.06 -15.75
N GLY A 22 -5.63 -13.18 -15.40
CA GLY A 22 -6.72 -13.43 -14.45
C GLY A 22 -6.38 -13.25 -12.97
N THR A 23 -5.13 -12.95 -12.61
CA THR A 23 -4.73 -12.77 -11.21
C THR A 23 -4.13 -11.40 -10.95
N LEU A 24 -4.28 -10.91 -9.72
CA LEU A 24 -3.65 -9.66 -9.30
C LEU A 24 -2.12 -9.75 -9.34
N ALA A 25 -1.57 -10.91 -8.97
CA ALA A 25 -0.12 -11.13 -8.99
C ALA A 25 0.47 -10.97 -10.39
N THR A 26 -0.21 -11.49 -11.41
CA THR A 26 0.24 -11.37 -12.80
C THR A 26 0.07 -9.96 -13.36
N LEU A 27 -0.99 -9.24 -12.97
CA LEU A 27 -1.15 -7.81 -13.25
C LEU A 27 0.00 -6.98 -12.66
N VAL A 28 0.32 -7.18 -11.38
CA VAL A 28 1.43 -6.47 -10.70
C VAL A 28 2.77 -6.78 -11.36
N ALA A 29 3.04 -8.05 -11.67
CA ALA A 29 4.28 -8.43 -12.35
C ALA A 29 4.41 -7.79 -13.73
N ARG A 30 3.31 -7.67 -14.48
CA ARG A 30 3.29 -6.96 -15.77
C ARG A 30 3.61 -5.48 -15.59
N LEU A 31 2.96 -4.80 -14.64
CA LEU A 31 3.19 -3.38 -14.36
C LEU A 31 4.64 -3.10 -13.94
N GLN A 32 5.24 -3.95 -13.11
CA GLN A 32 6.65 -3.83 -12.72
C GLN A 32 7.60 -3.97 -13.91
N ARG A 33 7.30 -4.88 -14.85
CA ARG A 33 8.09 -5.00 -16.09
C ARG A 33 7.96 -3.73 -16.93
N GLU A 34 6.74 -3.26 -17.17
CA GLU A 34 6.48 -2.05 -17.95
C GLU A 34 7.19 -0.84 -17.31
N GLU A 35 7.09 -0.69 -16.00
CA GLU A 35 7.80 0.34 -15.23
C GLU A 35 9.32 0.25 -15.42
N SER A 36 9.92 -0.94 -15.29
CA SER A 36 11.37 -1.13 -15.47
C SER A 36 11.87 -0.73 -16.86
N THR A 37 11.02 -0.83 -17.88
CA THR A 37 11.34 -0.45 -19.26
C THR A 37 10.95 1.00 -19.60
N SER A 38 10.20 1.67 -18.74
CA SER A 38 9.62 2.99 -19.03
C SER A 38 10.62 4.14 -18.99
N GLY A 39 11.83 3.92 -18.45
CA GLY A 39 12.85 4.95 -18.25
C GLY A 39 12.43 6.05 -17.26
N ARG A 40 11.31 5.86 -16.54
CA ARG A 40 10.84 6.81 -15.53
C ARG A 40 11.73 6.76 -14.30
N VAL A 41 12.06 7.92 -13.75
CA VAL A 41 12.76 8.01 -12.46
C VAL A 41 11.80 7.56 -11.37
N LEU A 42 12.13 6.47 -10.69
CA LEU A 42 11.37 5.99 -9.55
C LEU A 42 11.74 6.81 -8.32
N TRP A 43 10.74 7.36 -7.66
CA TRP A 43 10.96 8.01 -6.38
C TRP A 43 11.29 6.95 -5.33
N THR A 44 12.53 6.97 -4.84
CA THR A 44 12.95 6.16 -3.70
C THR A 44 12.83 7.00 -2.42
N PRO A 45 12.03 6.58 -1.43
CA PRO A 45 11.98 7.29 -0.15
C PRO A 45 13.37 7.25 0.49
N ARG A 46 13.93 8.43 0.80
CA ARG A 46 15.14 8.52 1.63
C ARG A 46 14.71 8.28 3.07
N ARG A 47 15.08 7.12 3.64
CA ARG A 47 14.93 6.89 5.08
C ARG A 47 15.73 7.95 5.84
N THR A 48 15.06 8.81 6.58
CA THR A 48 15.69 9.62 7.63
C THR A 48 16.05 8.66 8.78
N LYS A 49 17.25 8.79 9.33
CA LYS A 49 17.71 7.95 10.46
C LYS A 49 16.94 8.25 11.75
N ASP A 50 16.14 9.32 11.75
CA ASP A 50 15.60 9.95 12.95
C ASP A 50 14.21 9.41 13.39
N CYS A 51 13.73 8.33 12.79
CA CYS A 51 12.44 7.70 13.18
C CYS A 51 12.62 6.27 13.73
N THR A 52 13.78 5.94 14.31
CA THR A 52 13.98 4.68 15.05
C THR A 52 14.39 4.98 16.49
N GLU A 53 13.54 5.69 17.22
CA GLU A 53 13.61 5.79 18.69
C GLU A 53 12.22 5.56 19.28
N ALA A 54 11.70 4.34 19.17
CA ALA A 54 10.46 3.97 19.86
C ALA A 54 10.29 2.47 20.11
N ASP A 55 11.36 1.66 20.09
CA ASP A 55 11.20 0.22 20.34
C ASP A 55 12.33 -0.43 21.16
N GLU A 56 13.10 0.38 21.90
CA GLU A 56 14.11 -0.16 22.82
C GLU A 56 14.00 0.50 24.20
N GLN A 57 12.90 0.19 24.90
CA GLN A 57 12.84 0.38 26.35
C GLN A 57 11.94 -0.67 27.00
N PRO A 58 12.49 -1.56 27.84
CA PRO A 58 11.70 -2.42 28.71
C PRO A 58 10.95 -1.55 29.73
N ARG A 59 9.63 -1.72 29.82
CA ARG A 59 8.78 -1.07 30.84
C ARG A 59 9.13 -1.60 32.23
N PRO A 60 9.23 -0.74 33.26
CA PRO A 60 8.96 -1.12 34.63
C PRO A 60 7.69 -0.46 35.17
N ASP A 61 7.01 -1.22 36.01
CA ASP A 61 5.69 -1.04 36.61
C ASP A 61 5.40 0.33 37.24
N GLY A 62 4.16 0.83 37.08
CA GLY A 62 3.72 1.97 37.89
C GLY A 62 2.42 2.66 37.50
N ALA A 63 1.29 2.05 37.88
CA ALA A 63 -0.02 2.64 38.18
C ALA A 63 -0.77 3.47 37.11
N SER A 64 -1.98 3.00 36.80
CA SER A 64 -3.02 3.68 36.04
C SER A 64 -3.50 4.97 36.70
N THR A 65 -3.73 6.02 35.90
CA THR A 65 -4.70 7.08 36.21
C THR A 65 -5.70 7.23 35.04
N PRO A 66 -7.01 7.24 35.31
CA PRO A 66 -8.02 7.36 34.27
C PRO A 66 -8.17 8.81 33.81
N SER A 67 -8.52 8.94 32.53
CA SER A 67 -8.74 10.19 31.81
C SER A 67 -9.84 11.04 32.44
N ALA A 68 -9.59 12.33 32.64
CA ALA A 68 -10.62 13.32 32.95
C ALA A 68 -10.95 14.15 31.70
N ARG A 69 -12.24 14.51 31.63
CA ARG A 69 -13.03 14.92 30.48
C ARG A 69 -12.82 16.36 30.03
#